data_AF-A0A0Q4SAR0-F1
#
_entry.id   AF-A0A0Q4SAR0-F1
#
_cell.length_a   1.000
_cell.length_b   1.000
_cell.length_c   1.000
_cell.angle_alpha   90.00
_cell.angle_beta   90.00
_cell.angle_gamma   90.00
#
_symmetry.space_group_name_H-M   'P 1'
#
loop_
_entity.id
_entity.type
_entity.pdbx_description
1 polymer ?
#
loop_
_entity_poly.entity_id
_entity_poly.type
_entity_poly.pdbx_seq_one_letter_code
_entity_poly.pdbx_strand_id
1 'polypeptide(L)'
;MRTKLNLIASLIAGLIFGLSASAQKTVIKKEALPANAQTFLKTHFGSKKPSYILEDKEILSTEYKVQFDNKTEIEFDKKGNWKEVDGNGSKIPSSIIPKKVASYIKTNFRKEKIIKIEIGSSGYEAKLTNGLELKFNLKGDFTKIDK
;
A
#
# COMPACT_ATOMS: atom_id res chain seq x y z
N MET A 1 -1.89 64.73 26.71
CA MET A 1 -0.66 63.92 26.66
C MET A 1 -0.79 62.91 25.54
N ARG A 2 0.00 63.03 24.46
CA ARG A 2 0.07 62.07 23.36
C ARG A 2 1.47 61.47 23.39
N THR A 3 1.59 60.18 23.68
CA THR A 3 2.87 59.50 23.79
C THR A 3 3.44 59.21 22.40
N LYS A 4 4.72 59.56 22.23
CA LYS A 4 5.54 59.26 21.07
C LYS A 4 5.85 57.76 21.02
N LEU A 5 5.85 57.16 19.84
CA LEU A 5 6.33 55.79 19.61
C LEU A 5 7.45 55.84 18.58
N ASN A 6 8.68 55.53 19.01
CA ASN A 6 9.84 55.37 18.14
C ASN A 6 10.49 54.01 18.39
N LEU A 7 10.65 53.26 17.29
CA LEU A 7 11.65 52.23 16.97
C LEU A 7 11.74 50.97 17.86
N ILE A 8 11.66 49.80 17.22
CA ILE A 8 12.79 48.89 16.93
C ILE A 8 12.23 47.69 16.15
N ALA A 9 12.65 47.53 14.89
CA ALA A 9 12.41 46.31 14.13
C ALA A 9 13.31 45.21 14.69
N SER A 10 12.74 44.30 15.49
CA SER A 10 13.45 43.11 15.96
C SER A 10 13.44 42.04 14.88
N LEU A 11 14.65 41.72 14.42
CA LEU A 11 14.99 40.63 13.52
C LEU A 11 14.63 39.28 14.18
N ILE A 12 13.43 38.74 13.92
CA ILE A 12 13.13 37.33 14.21
C ILE A 12 13.64 36.54 13.02
N ALA A 13 14.95 36.21 13.03
CA ALA A 13 15.48 35.14 12.20
C ALA A 13 14.90 33.83 12.74
N GLY A 14 13.76 33.43 12.19
CA GLY A 14 13.06 32.22 12.56
C GLY A 14 13.97 31.00 12.36
N LEU A 15 14.13 30.23 13.43
CA LEU A 15 14.50 28.83 13.41
C LEU A 15 13.61 28.09 12.39
N ILE A 16 14.15 27.77 11.22
CA ILE A 16 13.62 26.71 10.37
C ILE A 16 14.76 25.72 10.17
N PHE A 17 15.00 24.90 11.19
CA PHE A 17 15.66 23.61 10.95
C PHE A 17 14.70 22.82 10.06
N GLY A 18 15.05 22.73 8.77
CA GLY A 18 14.33 21.88 7.84
C GLY A 18 14.33 20.45 8.35
N LEU A 19 13.16 19.90 8.67
CA LEU A 19 13.00 18.45 8.76
C LEU A 19 13.20 17.89 7.35
N SER A 20 14.41 17.45 7.05
CA SER A 20 14.63 16.55 5.92
C SER A 20 14.13 15.17 6.35
N ALA A 21 12.94 14.79 5.88
CA ALA A 21 12.47 13.42 5.98
C ALA A 21 13.34 12.55 5.06
N SER A 22 14.30 11.83 5.64
CA SER A 22 15.11 10.85 4.89
C SER A 22 14.37 9.51 4.87
N ALA A 23 13.93 9.06 3.70
CA ALA A 23 13.45 7.70 3.50
C ALA A 23 14.64 6.76 3.27
N GLN A 24 14.68 5.64 4.00
CA GLN A 24 15.74 4.64 3.89
C GLN A 24 15.18 3.30 3.39
N LYS A 25 15.58 2.91 2.17
CA LYS A 25 15.26 1.60 1.58
C LYS A 25 16.38 0.62 1.83
N THR A 26 16.07 -0.52 2.44
CA THR A 26 17.04 -1.57 2.75
C THR A 26 16.57 -2.91 2.20
N VAL A 27 17.45 -3.63 1.50
CA VAL A 27 17.16 -5.02 1.10
C VAL A 27 17.29 -5.92 2.33
N ILE A 28 16.24 -6.67 2.64
CA ILE A 28 16.18 -7.57 3.79
C ILE A 28 15.92 -9.02 3.38
N LYS A 29 16.14 -9.95 4.32
CA LYS A 29 15.76 -11.36 4.16
C LYS A 29 14.33 -11.60 4.63
N LYS A 30 13.72 -12.71 4.20
CA LYS A 30 12.33 -13.08 4.56
C LYS A 30 12.12 -13.18 6.07
N GLU A 31 13.12 -13.63 6.79
CA GLU A 31 13.09 -13.83 8.24
C GLU A 31 12.98 -12.50 9.00
N ALA A 32 13.36 -11.38 8.38
CA ALA A 32 13.24 -10.04 8.95
C ALA A 32 11.85 -9.41 8.72
N LEU A 33 10.97 -10.03 7.93
CA LEU A 33 9.58 -9.57 7.79
C LEU A 33 8.80 -9.80 9.10
N PRO A 34 7.79 -8.97 9.41
CA PRO A 34 6.87 -9.28 10.49
C PRO A 34 6.15 -10.62 10.28
N ALA A 35 5.79 -11.30 11.38
CA ALA A 35 5.22 -12.65 11.35
C ALA A 35 3.95 -12.77 10.48
N ASN A 36 3.11 -11.72 10.45
CA ASN A 36 1.91 -11.68 9.61
C ASN A 36 2.27 -11.75 8.12
N ALA A 37 3.29 -11.01 7.68
CA ALA A 37 3.75 -11.02 6.30
C ALA A 37 4.36 -12.38 5.93
N GLN A 38 5.18 -12.97 6.81
CA GLN A 38 5.72 -14.31 6.60
C GLN A 38 4.61 -15.37 6.43
N THR A 39 3.58 -15.28 7.27
CA THR A 39 2.39 -16.16 7.21
C THR A 39 1.61 -15.95 5.92
N PHE A 40 1.38 -14.70 5.54
CA PHE A 40 0.69 -14.35 4.29
C PHE A 40 1.41 -14.95 3.07
N LEU A 41 2.73 -14.75 2.97
CA LEU A 41 3.54 -15.29 1.88
C LEU A 41 3.48 -16.82 1.85
N LYS A 42 3.58 -17.49 3.00
CA LYS A 42 3.46 -18.96 3.08
C LYS A 42 2.09 -19.43 2.60
N THR A 43 1.01 -18.78 3.03
CA THR A 43 -0.36 -19.18 2.73
C THR A 43 -0.72 -18.99 1.25
N HIS A 44 -0.31 -17.87 0.64
CA HIS A 44 -0.77 -17.51 -0.71
C HIS A 44 0.26 -17.74 -1.81
N PHE A 45 1.54 -17.80 -1.47
CA PHE A 45 2.64 -17.97 -2.42
C PHE A 45 3.46 -19.25 -2.18
N GLY A 46 3.21 -19.96 -1.07
CA GLY A 46 3.80 -21.27 -0.79
C GLY A 46 5.32 -21.21 -0.60
N SER A 47 6.03 -22.06 -1.34
CA SER A 47 7.50 -22.16 -1.32
C SER A 47 8.20 -21.23 -2.31
N LYS A 48 7.46 -20.41 -3.07
CA LYS A 48 8.04 -19.44 -4.00
C LYS A 48 8.94 -18.46 -3.23
N LYS A 49 10.13 -18.21 -3.78
CA LYS A 49 11.09 -17.27 -3.21
C LYS A 49 10.87 -15.90 -3.84
N PRO A 50 10.80 -14.82 -3.04
CA PRO A 50 10.86 -13.47 -3.58
C PRO A 50 12.20 -13.23 -4.29
N SER A 51 12.19 -12.42 -5.35
CA SER A 51 13.40 -11.91 -5.98
C SER A 51 14.12 -10.93 -5.05
N TYR A 52 13.34 -10.07 -4.38
CA TYR A 52 13.84 -9.19 -3.33
C TYR A 52 12.73 -8.83 -2.33
N ILE A 53 13.18 -8.35 -1.17
CA ILE A 53 12.33 -7.79 -0.13
C ILE A 53 12.96 -6.47 0.29
N LEU A 54 12.18 -5.39 0.28
CA LEU A 54 12.60 -4.09 0.76
C LEU A 54 11.89 -3.76 2.07
N GLU A 55 12.65 -3.27 3.04
CA GLU A 55 12.14 -2.49 4.16
C GLU A 55 12.30 -1.01 3.80
N ASP A 56 11.18 -0.29 3.71
CA ASP A 56 11.14 1.16 3.47
C ASP A 56 10.80 1.86 4.79
N LYS A 57 11.80 2.49 5.40
CA LYS A 57 11.67 3.22 6.67
C LYS A 57 11.61 4.71 6.41
N GLU A 58 10.51 5.32 6.84
CA GLU A 58 10.38 6.76 6.99
C GLU A 58 10.36 7.13 8.48
N ILE A 59 10.37 8.44 8.79
CA ILE A 59 10.39 8.93 10.18
C ILE A 59 9.20 8.40 10.99
N LEU A 60 8.01 8.30 10.38
CA LEU A 60 6.76 7.93 11.06
C LEU A 60 6.13 6.64 10.53
N SER A 61 6.70 6.03 9.49
CA SER A 61 6.12 4.89 8.79
C SER A 61 7.19 3.84 8.49
N THR A 62 6.77 2.59 8.38
CA THR A 62 7.61 1.52 7.84
C THR A 62 6.71 0.65 6.99
N GLU A 63 7.15 0.38 5.77
CA GLU A 63 6.46 -0.50 4.85
C GLU A 63 7.42 -1.57 4.36
N TYR A 64 6.87 -2.75 4.06
CA TYR A 64 7.63 -3.84 3.50
C TYR A 64 7.11 -4.16 2.11
N LYS A 65 8.02 -4.29 1.15
CA LYS A 65 7.70 -4.57 -0.23
C LYS A 65 8.35 -5.87 -0.65
N VAL A 66 7.54 -6.82 -1.13
CA VAL A 66 7.99 -8.14 -1.58
C VAL A 66 7.71 -8.25 -3.06
N GLN A 67 8.75 -8.46 -3.88
CA GLN A 67 8.58 -8.69 -5.32
C GLN A 67 9.07 -10.09 -5.69
N PHE A 68 8.27 -10.79 -6.51
CA PHE A 68 8.57 -12.11 -7.07
C PHE A 68 9.09 -12.02 -8.50
N ASP A 69 9.67 -13.11 -9.02
CA ASP A 69 10.29 -13.14 -10.36
C ASP A 69 9.29 -12.84 -11.49
N ASN A 70 8.02 -13.19 -11.29
CA ASN A 70 6.93 -12.87 -12.20
C ASN A 70 6.43 -11.42 -12.06
N LYS A 71 7.19 -10.57 -11.35
CA LYS A 71 6.88 -9.18 -11.01
C LYS A 71 5.67 -9.00 -10.11
N THR A 72 5.06 -10.06 -9.57
CA THR A 72 4.01 -9.87 -8.56
C THR A 72 4.61 -9.21 -7.33
N GLU A 73 3.92 -8.19 -6.85
CA GLU A 73 4.35 -7.30 -5.80
C GLU A 73 3.33 -7.29 -4.67
N ILE A 74 3.82 -7.30 -3.44
CA ILE A 74 2.99 -7.21 -2.23
C ILE A 74 3.58 -6.15 -1.33
N GLU A 75 2.72 -5.25 -0.89
CA GLU A 75 3.06 -4.23 0.11
C GLU A 75 2.40 -4.56 1.44
N PHE A 76 3.16 -4.43 2.52
CA PHE A 76 2.72 -4.65 3.88
C PHE A 76 2.97 -3.41 4.74
N ASP A 77 2.09 -3.17 5.71
CA ASP A 77 2.33 -2.20 6.77
C ASP A 77 3.46 -2.65 7.72
N LYS A 78 3.83 -1.78 8.66
CA LYS A 78 4.85 -2.07 9.69
C LYS A 78 4.58 -3.30 10.56
N LYS A 79 3.33 -3.79 10.62
CA LYS A 79 2.91 -4.99 11.37
C LYS A 79 2.87 -6.23 10.48
N GLY A 80 3.12 -6.10 9.18
CA GLY A 80 3.06 -7.17 8.20
C GLY A 80 1.65 -7.49 7.72
N ASN A 81 0.67 -6.59 7.92
CA ASN A 81 -0.63 -6.73 7.28
C ASN A 81 -0.52 -6.24 5.85
N TRP A 82 -0.97 -7.04 4.88
CA TRP A 82 -0.90 -6.65 3.48
C TRP A 82 -1.84 -5.46 3.23
N LYS A 83 -1.36 -4.51 2.45
CA LYS A 83 -2.11 -3.35 1.96
C LYS A 83 -2.43 -3.49 0.49
N GLU A 84 -1.52 -4.07 -0.29
CA GLU A 84 -1.66 -4.19 -1.72
C GLU A 84 -1.07 -5.51 -2.22
N VAL A 85 -1.72 -6.11 -3.22
CA VAL A 85 -1.13 -7.15 -4.07
C VAL A 85 -1.34 -6.75 -5.53
N ASP A 86 -0.26 -6.46 -6.24
CA ASP A 86 -0.25 -6.13 -7.66
C ASP A 86 0.44 -7.23 -8.46
N GLY A 87 -0.29 -7.86 -9.38
CA GLY A 87 0.23 -8.85 -10.31
C GLY A 87 1.01 -8.25 -11.47
N ASN A 88 1.15 -6.92 -11.55
CA ASN A 88 1.79 -6.17 -12.63
C ASN A 88 1.24 -6.59 -14.01
N GLY A 89 -0.09 -6.59 -14.13
CA GLY A 89 -0.83 -7.03 -15.32
C GLY A 89 -1.17 -8.53 -15.34
N SER A 90 -0.57 -9.33 -14.46
CA SER A 90 -0.94 -10.74 -14.29
C SER A 90 -2.09 -10.91 -13.29
N LYS A 91 -2.87 -11.98 -13.45
CA LYS A 91 -3.92 -12.33 -12.47
C LYS A 91 -3.28 -12.68 -11.12
N ILE A 92 -3.80 -12.09 -10.05
CA ILE A 92 -3.37 -12.41 -8.68
C ILE A 92 -4.10 -13.64 -8.11
N PRO A 93 -3.52 -14.34 -7.10
CA PRO A 93 -4.16 -15.48 -6.46
C PRO A 93 -5.55 -15.14 -5.90
N SER A 94 -6.58 -15.89 -6.30
CA SER A 94 -7.97 -15.63 -5.85
C SER A 94 -8.18 -15.83 -4.35
N SER A 95 -7.29 -16.56 -3.69
CA SER A 95 -7.30 -16.77 -2.23
C SER A 95 -7.06 -15.49 -1.43
N ILE A 96 -6.50 -14.45 -2.06
CA ILE A 96 -6.22 -13.16 -1.42
C ILE A 96 -7.47 -12.25 -1.47
N ILE A 97 -8.33 -12.43 -2.47
CA ILE A 97 -9.48 -11.56 -2.72
C ILE A 97 -10.61 -11.84 -1.71
N PRO A 98 -11.18 -10.82 -1.05
CA PRO A 98 -12.39 -10.99 -0.25
C PRO A 98 -13.52 -11.63 -1.07
N LYS A 99 -14.17 -12.66 -0.50
CA LYS A 99 -15.16 -13.49 -1.22
C LYS A 99 -16.27 -12.68 -1.92
N LYS A 100 -16.74 -11.61 -1.27
CA LYS A 100 -17.82 -10.75 -1.80
C LYS A 100 -17.35 -9.93 -3.01
N VAL A 101 -16.15 -9.35 -2.94
CA VAL A 101 -15.48 -8.65 -4.06
C VAL A 101 -15.30 -9.60 -5.24
N ALA A 102 -14.73 -10.78 -5.00
CA ALA A 102 -14.54 -11.80 -6.05
C ALA A 102 -15.86 -12.22 -6.71
N SER A 103 -16.93 -12.38 -5.92
CA SER A 103 -18.25 -12.77 -6.40
C SER A 103 -18.90 -11.68 -7.26
N TYR A 104 -18.79 -10.42 -6.84
CA TYR A 104 -19.29 -9.28 -7.60
C TYR A 104 -18.60 -9.19 -8.96
N ILE A 105 -17.27 -9.27 -8.99
CA ILE A 105 -16.48 -9.18 -10.22
C ILE A 105 -16.77 -10.36 -11.14
N LYS A 106 -16.84 -11.59 -10.61
CA LYS A 106 -17.18 -12.77 -11.40
C LYS A 106 -18.57 -12.65 -12.05
N THR A 107 -19.53 -12.02 -11.38
CA THR A 107 -20.91 -11.89 -11.87
C THR A 107 -21.04 -10.81 -12.95
N ASN A 108 -20.44 -9.64 -12.69
CA ASN A 108 -20.65 -8.43 -13.50
C ASN A 108 -19.56 -8.22 -14.57
N PHE A 109 -18.36 -8.76 -14.37
CA PHE A 109 -17.19 -8.60 -15.25
C PHE A 109 -16.62 -9.97 -15.64
N ARG A 110 -17.48 -10.84 -16.20
CA ARG A 110 -17.19 -12.28 -16.43
C ARG A 110 -15.91 -12.57 -17.23
N LYS A 111 -15.53 -11.68 -18.15
CA LYS A 111 -14.33 -11.82 -19.00
C LYS A 111 -13.06 -11.34 -18.29
N GLU A 112 -13.20 -10.51 -17.27
CA GLU A 112 -12.08 -9.86 -16.61
C GLU A 112 -11.49 -10.70 -15.48
N LYS A 113 -10.21 -10.47 -15.21
CA LYS A 113 -9.50 -10.99 -14.04
C LYS A 113 -9.06 -9.84 -13.15
N ILE A 114 -8.92 -10.11 -11.87
CA ILE A 114 -8.36 -9.15 -10.91
C ILE A 114 -6.85 -9.23 -11.02
N ILE A 115 -6.22 -8.09 -11.32
CA ILE A 115 -4.76 -7.97 -11.47
C ILE A 115 -4.13 -7.20 -10.31
N LYS A 116 -4.90 -6.37 -9.60
CA LYS A 116 -4.46 -5.71 -8.37
C LYS A 116 -5.61 -5.66 -7.37
N ILE A 117 -5.30 -5.79 -6.08
CA ILE A 117 -6.21 -5.53 -4.97
C ILE A 117 -5.50 -4.69 -3.91
N GLU A 118 -6.13 -3.62 -3.46
CA GLU A 118 -5.64 -2.72 -2.43
C GLU A 118 -6.67 -2.59 -1.29
N ILE A 119 -6.19 -2.46 -0.06
CA ILE A 119 -6.96 -2.15 1.14
C ILE A 119 -6.63 -0.73 1.58
N GLY A 120 -7.57 0.18 1.35
CA GLY A 120 -7.56 1.52 1.92
C GLY A 120 -8.36 1.60 3.22
N SER A 121 -8.33 2.77 3.86
CA SER A 121 -9.12 3.05 5.07
C SER A 121 -10.63 2.94 4.86
N SER A 122 -11.10 3.22 3.64
CA SER A 122 -12.53 3.21 3.28
C SER A 122 -13.03 1.89 2.69
N GLY A 123 -12.14 0.94 2.42
CA GLY A 123 -12.50 -0.36 1.84
C GLY A 123 -11.49 -0.89 0.84
N TYR A 124 -11.99 -1.63 -0.14
CA TYR A 124 -11.16 -2.34 -1.12
C TYR A 124 -11.20 -1.65 -2.47
N GLU A 125 -10.11 -1.81 -3.21
CA GLU A 125 -10.01 -1.41 -4.60
C GLU A 125 -9.47 -2.57 -5.42
N ALA A 126 -10.19 -2.96 -6.47
CA ALA A 126 -9.81 -4.04 -7.36
C ALA A 126 -9.61 -3.50 -8.78
N LYS A 127 -8.39 -3.66 -9.31
CA LYS A 127 -8.10 -3.38 -10.72
C LYS A 127 -8.30 -4.62 -11.58
N LEU A 128 -8.96 -4.44 -12.71
CA LEU A 128 -9.27 -5.50 -13.66
C LEU A 128 -8.33 -5.50 -14.86
N THR A 129 -8.30 -6.60 -15.61
CA THR A 129 -7.51 -6.77 -16.84
C THR A 129 -7.82 -5.75 -17.93
N ASN A 130 -9.05 -5.21 -17.98
CA ASN A 130 -9.44 -4.13 -18.89
C ASN A 130 -9.10 -2.72 -18.37
N GLY A 131 -8.39 -2.61 -17.25
CA GLY A 131 -7.97 -1.36 -16.65
C GLY A 131 -8.98 -0.71 -15.70
N LEU A 132 -10.22 -1.21 -15.60
CA LEU A 132 -11.21 -0.65 -14.68
C LEU A 132 -10.80 -0.86 -13.22
N GLU A 133 -11.00 0.17 -12.40
CA GLU A 133 -10.78 0.13 -10.96
C GLU A 133 -12.13 0.16 -10.24
N LEU A 134 -12.42 -0.87 -9.46
CA LEU A 134 -13.69 -1.02 -8.76
C LEU A 134 -13.44 -0.81 -7.28
N LYS A 135 -14.19 0.13 -6.69
CA LYS A 135 -14.15 0.41 -5.26
C LYS A 135 -15.27 -0.35 -4.54
N PHE A 136 -14.96 -0.83 -3.35
CA PHE A 136 -15.87 -1.52 -2.46
C PHE A 136 -15.71 -0.95 -1.05
N ASN A 137 -16.78 -0.96 -0.26
CA ASN A 137 -16.67 -0.62 1.16
C ASN A 137 -15.99 -1.76 1.96
N LEU A 138 -15.73 -1.54 3.25
CA LEU A 138 -15.13 -2.55 4.14
C LEU A 138 -15.94 -3.85 4.28
N LYS A 139 -17.25 -3.82 4.00
CA LYS A 139 -18.13 -5.01 3.97
C LYS A 139 -18.05 -5.76 2.63
N GLY A 140 -17.29 -5.25 1.66
CA GLY A 140 -17.16 -5.78 0.31
C GLY A 140 -18.35 -5.48 -0.61
N ASP A 141 -19.21 -4.52 -0.26
CA ASP A 141 -20.24 -4.02 -1.17
C ASP A 141 -19.62 -3.08 -2.20
N PHE A 142 -19.99 -3.27 -3.47
CA PHE A 142 -19.59 -2.37 -4.54
C PHE A 142 -20.09 -0.95 -4.28
N THR A 143 -19.22 0.04 -4.50
CA THR A 143 -19.57 1.46 -4.32
C THR A 143 -19.51 2.22 -5.63
N LYS A 144 -18.38 2.17 -6.35
CA LYS A 144 -18.19 2.88 -7.62
C LYS A 144 -17.12 2.24 -8.49
N ILE A 145 -17.10 2.65 -9.76
CA ILE A 145 -15.96 2.47 -10.66
C ILE A 145 -15.17 3.78 -10.69
N ASP A 146 -13.85 3.70 -10.60
CA ASP A 146 -12.91 4.80 -10.88
C ASP A 146 -12.31 4.62 -12.29
N LYS A 147 -11.92 5.74 -12.90
CA LYS A 147 -11.26 5.80 -14.22
C LYS A 147 -9.84 6.30 -14.10
#